data_AF-A0A519ERZ8-F1
#
_entry.id   AF-A0A519ERZ8-F1
#
_cell.length_a   1.000
_cell.length_b   1.000
_cell.length_c   1.000
_cell.angle_alpha   90.00
_cell.angle_beta   90.00
_cell.angle_gamma   90.00
#
_symmetry.space_group_name_H-M   'P 1'
#
loop_
_entity.id
_entity.type
_entity.pdbx_description
1 polymer ?
#
loop_
_entity_poly.entity_id
_entity_poly.type
_entity_poly.pdbx_seq_one_letter_code
_entity_poly.pdbx_strand_id
1 'polypeptide(L)'
;MRPPSPPSPSSVLKAFCRAAFTLWACMTGAAGMAQATPAIELAGLDLPALVQGAQQVSGRGCPAVRARKPAALERPWRSVVTAVSMRCTALDGPDGKPDARTEAIATLRPGAAVLQGVPVVALRHSASWAHDDQQYVLAAAYSDIATRMGAYIKARCLSQATAGGGVEGQCTAVHEEGGQGLFMRTSELGGLWLRPDPDDAHRTVLAEAWSE
;
A
#
# COMPACT_ATOMS: atom_id res chain seq x y z
N MET A 1 -43.40 28.56 -12.68
CA MET A 1 -42.50 29.08 -13.74
C MET A 1 -42.53 30.60 -13.68
N ARG A 2 -41.39 31.25 -13.43
CA ARG A 2 -41.19 32.70 -13.46
C ARG A 2 -40.09 33.01 -14.49
N PRO A 3 -40.20 34.11 -15.26
CA PRO A 3 -39.23 34.48 -16.27
C PRO A 3 -37.92 35.05 -15.67
N PRO A 4 -36.80 35.00 -16.42
CA PRO A 4 -35.50 35.48 -15.98
C PRO A 4 -35.41 37.01 -15.95
N SER A 5 -34.59 37.53 -15.02
CA SER A 5 -34.28 38.97 -14.92
C SER A 5 -33.06 39.34 -15.78
N PRO A 6 -33.06 40.50 -16.45
CA PRO A 6 -31.95 40.98 -17.30
C PRO A 6 -30.78 41.57 -16.50
N PRO A 7 -29.59 41.71 -17.13
CA PRO A 7 -28.34 42.11 -16.48
C PRO A 7 -28.25 43.62 -16.23
N SER A 8 -27.48 44.00 -15.21
CA SER A 8 -27.17 45.39 -14.89
C SER A 8 -25.86 45.81 -15.56
N PRO A 9 -25.86 46.85 -16.44
CA PRO A 9 -24.66 47.47 -16.96
C PRO A 9 -24.34 48.71 -16.11
N SER A 10 -23.07 48.93 -15.77
CA SER A 10 -22.47 50.27 -15.71
C SER A 10 -20.98 50.21 -15.40
N SER A 11 -20.23 50.48 -16.46
CA SER A 11 -18.82 50.88 -16.53
C SER A 11 -18.53 52.13 -15.71
N VAL A 12 -17.38 52.22 -15.03
CA VAL A 12 -16.61 53.48 -14.93
C VAL A 12 -15.10 53.19 -14.88
N LEU A 13 -14.41 53.70 -15.89
CA LEU A 13 -12.97 53.90 -16.02
C LEU A 13 -12.34 54.59 -14.79
N LYS A 14 -11.09 54.22 -14.47
CA LYS A 14 -9.97 55.12 -14.13
C LYS A 14 -8.69 54.25 -14.06
N ALA A 15 -7.85 54.24 -15.09
CA ALA A 15 -6.83 55.24 -15.39
C ALA A 15 -5.70 55.29 -14.34
N PHE A 16 -4.52 54.84 -14.81
CA PHE A 16 -3.17 55.32 -14.47
C PHE A 16 -2.75 55.39 -12.99
N CYS A 17 -1.80 54.53 -12.62
CA CYS A 17 -0.64 55.02 -11.88
C CYS A 17 0.65 54.36 -12.37
N ARG A 18 1.55 55.23 -12.83
CA ARG A 18 2.91 54.96 -13.29
C ARG A 18 3.83 54.61 -12.12
N ALA A 19 4.79 53.74 -12.42
CA ALA A 19 6.18 53.74 -11.99
C ALA A 19 6.51 53.78 -10.48
N ALA A 20 7.07 52.66 -10.00
CA ALA A 20 8.19 52.71 -9.05
C ALA A 20 9.11 51.51 -9.30
N PHE A 21 10.29 51.84 -9.82
CA PHE A 21 11.48 51.00 -9.86
C PHE A 21 11.72 50.37 -8.48
N THR A 22 11.70 49.03 -8.40
CA THR A 22 12.49 48.32 -7.39
C THR A 22 13.14 47.14 -8.09
N LEU A 23 14.43 47.29 -8.43
CA LEU A 23 15.31 46.17 -8.73
C LEU A 23 15.33 45.29 -7.48
N TRP A 24 14.50 44.26 -7.44
CA TRP A 24 14.68 43.21 -6.46
C TRP A 24 15.50 42.11 -7.11
N ALA A 25 16.66 41.88 -6.50
CA ALA A 25 17.68 40.97 -6.94
C ALA A 25 17.07 39.61 -7.33
N CYS A 26 17.38 39.16 -8.55
CA CYS A 26 17.31 37.75 -8.91
C CYS A 26 18.27 36.99 -7.99
N MET A 27 17.83 36.68 -6.78
CA MET A 27 18.39 35.57 -6.04
C MET A 27 18.04 34.33 -6.84
N THR A 28 18.98 33.94 -7.71
CA THR A 28 19.12 32.60 -8.25
C THR A 28 19.22 31.66 -7.05
N GLY A 29 18.07 31.30 -6.49
CA GLY A 29 17.94 30.11 -5.67
C GLY A 29 18.36 28.97 -6.56
N ALA A 30 19.59 28.51 -6.37
CA ALA A 30 19.97 27.18 -6.78
C ALA A 30 19.00 26.25 -6.08
N ALA A 31 17.90 25.92 -6.77
CA ALA A 31 17.08 24.78 -6.46
C ALA A 31 18.04 23.61 -6.56
N GLY A 32 18.67 23.26 -5.43
CA GLY A 32 19.47 22.07 -5.30
C GLY A 32 18.61 20.98 -5.88
N MET A 33 19.05 20.40 -6.99
CA MET A 33 18.47 19.18 -7.51
C MET A 33 18.67 18.16 -6.40
N ALA A 34 17.69 18.10 -5.49
CA ALA A 34 17.60 17.09 -4.47
C ALA A 34 17.60 15.81 -5.28
N GLN A 35 18.76 15.14 -5.29
CA GLN A 35 18.91 13.87 -5.98
C GLN A 35 17.82 12.99 -5.39
N ALA A 36 16.81 12.70 -6.20
CA ALA A 36 15.72 11.84 -5.79
C ALA A 36 16.37 10.54 -5.34
N THR A 37 16.22 10.22 -4.04
CA THR A 37 16.73 8.96 -3.53
C THR A 37 16.14 7.86 -4.41
N PRO A 38 16.96 7.01 -5.05
CA PRO A 38 16.45 6.02 -5.97
C PRO A 38 15.40 5.17 -5.24
N ALA A 39 14.25 5.00 -5.89
CA ALA A 39 13.19 4.15 -5.37
C ALA A 39 13.74 2.74 -5.20
N ILE A 40 13.41 2.08 -4.08
CA ILE A 40 13.68 0.65 -3.97
C ILE A 40 12.74 -0.10 -4.91
N GLU A 41 13.29 -0.94 -5.78
CA GLU A 41 12.49 -1.89 -6.54
C GLU A 41 12.20 -3.07 -5.62
N LEU A 42 10.92 -3.25 -5.34
CA LEU A 42 10.43 -4.36 -4.55
C LEU A 42 10.39 -5.59 -5.46
N ALA A 43 11.08 -6.63 -5.03
CA ALA A 43 10.89 -7.98 -5.52
C ALA A 43 10.37 -8.78 -4.34
N GLY A 44 9.51 -9.77 -4.58
CA GLY A 44 8.99 -10.51 -3.43
C GLY A 44 7.76 -9.87 -2.79
N LEU A 45 7.15 -10.63 -1.89
CA LEU A 45 6.25 -10.20 -0.83
C LEU A 45 7.05 -10.35 0.47
N ASP A 46 8.29 -9.86 0.46
CA ASP A 46 9.18 -9.90 1.62
C ASP A 46 9.00 -8.58 2.38
N LEU A 47 7.91 -8.52 3.13
CA LEU A 47 7.56 -7.35 3.92
C LEU A 47 8.38 -7.32 5.22
N PRO A 48 8.79 -6.13 5.69
CA PRO A 48 9.43 -6.04 6.99
C PRO A 48 8.39 -6.41 8.06
N ALA A 49 8.85 -7.07 9.14
CA ALA A 49 8.01 -7.21 10.32
C ALA A 49 7.56 -5.82 10.80
N LEU A 50 6.25 -5.57 10.82
CA LEU A 50 5.67 -4.28 11.25
C LEU A 50 5.34 -4.27 12.75
N VAL A 51 5.26 -5.46 13.33
CA VAL A 51 4.88 -5.70 14.71
C VAL A 51 6.06 -6.29 15.47
N GLN A 52 6.10 -6.06 16.78
CA GLN A 52 7.02 -6.71 17.71
C GLN A 52 6.26 -7.21 18.94
N GLY A 53 6.77 -8.29 19.53
CA GLY A 53 6.12 -9.01 20.62
C GLY A 53 5.51 -10.32 20.15
N ALA A 54 5.15 -11.17 21.11
CA ALA A 54 4.54 -12.46 20.81
C ALA A 54 3.04 -12.27 20.62
N GLN A 55 2.60 -12.28 19.37
CA GLN A 55 1.19 -12.22 18.99
C GLN A 55 0.47 -13.49 19.45
N GLN A 56 1.03 -14.66 19.10
CA GLN A 56 0.45 -15.97 19.33
C GLN A 56 1.08 -16.66 20.57
N VAL A 57 0.33 -17.54 21.22
CA VAL A 57 0.80 -18.52 22.24
C VAL A 57 1.34 -17.91 23.56
N SER A 58 1.52 -16.59 23.66
CA SER A 58 2.10 -15.99 24.87
C SER A 58 1.14 -15.86 26.04
N GLY A 59 -0.16 -16.07 25.82
CA GLY A 59 -1.21 -15.88 26.84
C GLY A 59 -1.37 -14.44 27.31
N ARG A 60 -0.71 -13.48 26.64
CA ARG A 60 -0.69 -12.05 27.01
C ARG A 60 -1.51 -11.16 26.07
N GLY A 61 -1.96 -11.67 24.93
CA GLY A 61 -2.74 -10.94 23.93
C GLY A 61 -2.17 -9.56 23.59
N CYS A 62 -3.07 -8.61 23.27
CA CYS A 62 -2.70 -7.25 22.86
C CYS A 62 -1.74 -6.49 23.79
N PRO A 63 -1.82 -6.60 25.13
CA PRO A 63 -0.85 -5.99 26.04
C PRO A 63 0.63 -6.32 25.75
N ALA A 64 0.96 -7.44 25.11
CA ALA A 64 2.33 -7.82 24.76
C ALA A 64 2.80 -7.38 23.36
N VAL A 65 1.91 -6.80 22.55
CA VAL A 65 2.16 -6.55 21.13
C VAL A 65 2.25 -5.06 20.86
N ARG A 66 3.22 -4.63 20.04
CA ARG A 66 3.45 -3.21 19.71
C ARG A 66 3.77 -3.04 18.23
N ALA A 67 3.33 -1.92 17.65
CA ALA A 67 3.86 -1.46 16.37
C ALA A 67 5.36 -1.19 16.49
N ARG A 68 6.14 -1.59 15.50
CA ARG A 68 7.54 -1.19 15.40
C ARG A 68 7.66 0.28 15.02
N LYS A 69 8.67 0.95 15.56
CA LYS A 69 9.02 2.31 15.11
C LYS A 69 9.75 2.21 13.76
N PRO A 70 9.58 3.16 12.83
CA PRO A 70 10.32 3.16 11.55
C PRO A 70 11.84 3.01 11.72
N ALA A 71 12.42 3.67 12.73
CA ALA A 71 13.85 3.58 13.04
C ALA A 71 14.33 2.18 13.45
N ALA A 72 13.43 1.31 13.92
CA ALA A 72 13.72 -0.07 14.33
C ALA A 72 13.55 -1.08 13.19
N LEU A 73 13.06 -0.64 12.02
CA LEU A 73 13.01 -1.49 10.83
C LEU A 73 14.41 -1.72 10.28
N GLU A 74 14.56 -2.84 9.57
CA GLU A 74 15.78 -3.18 8.85
C GLU A 74 15.96 -2.29 7.61
N ARG A 75 17.16 -2.29 7.04
CA ARG A 75 17.37 -1.65 5.73
C ARG A 75 16.82 -2.59 4.64
N PRO A 76 16.23 -2.06 3.55
CA PRO A 76 16.08 -0.63 3.24
C PRO A 76 14.87 0.05 3.89
N TRP A 77 13.97 -0.70 4.51
CA TRP A 77 12.69 -0.21 5.03
C TRP A 77 12.79 1.00 5.97
N ARG A 78 13.82 1.06 6.81
CA ARG A 78 14.11 2.20 7.69
C ARG A 78 14.14 3.55 6.98
N SER A 79 14.62 3.61 5.74
CA SER A 79 14.75 4.88 5.01
C SER A 79 13.47 5.27 4.26
N VAL A 80 12.58 4.32 3.97
CA VAL A 80 11.39 4.53 3.12
C VAL A 80 10.08 4.60 3.91
N VAL A 81 9.98 3.94 5.07
CA VAL A 81 8.80 3.97 5.93
C VAL A 81 8.78 5.26 6.75
N THR A 82 7.67 6.00 6.69
CA THR A 82 7.49 7.27 7.43
C THR A 82 6.75 7.06 8.74
N ALA A 83 5.80 6.13 8.79
CA ALA A 83 5.01 5.82 9.97
C ALA A 83 4.59 4.36 9.96
N VAL A 84 4.40 3.79 11.16
CA VAL A 84 3.76 2.49 11.34
C VAL A 84 2.63 2.67 12.35
N SER A 85 1.42 2.32 11.96
CA SER A 85 0.25 2.26 12.84
C SER A 85 -0.20 0.81 12.99
N MET A 86 -0.78 0.48 14.15
CA MET A 86 -1.29 -0.86 14.41
C MET A 86 -2.59 -0.78 15.20
N ARG A 87 -3.54 -1.63 14.83
CA ARG A 87 -4.70 -1.99 15.63
C ARG A 87 -4.50 -3.40 16.18
N CYS A 88 -4.90 -3.62 17.42
CA CYS A 88 -4.87 -4.94 18.03
C CYS A 88 -6.25 -5.25 18.62
N THR A 89 -6.76 -6.42 18.30
CA THR A 89 -8.03 -6.95 18.80
C THR A 89 -7.73 -8.20 19.60
N ALA A 90 -8.17 -8.23 20.86
CA ALA A 90 -8.03 -9.42 21.69
C ALA A 90 -8.88 -10.55 21.12
N LEU A 91 -8.34 -11.76 21.11
CA LEU A 91 -9.01 -12.99 20.70
C LEU A 91 -8.74 -14.09 21.72
N ASP A 92 -9.58 -15.11 21.72
CA ASP A 92 -9.26 -16.38 22.38
C ASP A 92 -8.46 -17.25 21.41
N GLY A 93 -7.34 -17.77 21.87
CA GLY A 93 -6.53 -18.74 21.16
C GLY A 93 -7.23 -20.10 21.08
N PRO A 94 -6.75 -21.02 20.22
CA PRO A 94 -7.32 -22.36 20.09
C PRO A 94 -7.24 -23.18 21.38
N ASP A 95 -6.35 -22.81 22.31
CA ASP A 95 -6.20 -23.42 23.63
C ASP A 95 -6.98 -22.69 24.75
N GLY A 96 -7.82 -21.71 24.39
CA GLY A 96 -8.59 -20.88 25.32
C GLY A 96 -7.76 -19.84 26.09
N LYS A 97 -6.49 -19.63 25.73
CA LYS A 97 -5.66 -18.58 26.33
C LYS A 97 -5.79 -17.26 25.57
N PRO A 98 -5.48 -16.11 26.20
CA PRO A 98 -5.50 -14.82 25.51
C PRO A 98 -4.53 -14.75 24.33
N ASP A 99 -5.07 -14.40 23.17
CA ASP A 99 -4.38 -14.20 21.90
C ASP A 99 -4.73 -12.80 21.32
N ALA A 100 -4.19 -12.49 20.15
CA ALA A 100 -4.39 -11.21 19.48
C ALA A 100 -4.47 -11.37 17.96
N ARG A 101 -5.41 -10.65 17.36
CA ARG A 101 -5.32 -10.28 15.95
C ARG A 101 -4.73 -8.88 15.85
N THR A 102 -3.75 -8.71 14.97
CA THR A 102 -3.18 -7.40 14.66
C THR A 102 -3.43 -7.02 13.22
N GLU A 103 -3.67 -5.74 13.00
CA GLU A 103 -3.70 -5.09 11.68
C GLU A 103 -2.68 -3.94 11.72
N ALA A 104 -1.55 -4.10 11.05
CA ALA A 104 -0.49 -3.13 10.98
C ALA A 104 -0.40 -2.52 9.58
N ILE A 105 -0.11 -1.22 9.52
CA ILE A 105 0.05 -0.46 8.29
C ILE A 105 1.34 0.34 8.39
N ALA A 106 2.25 0.16 7.44
CA ALA A 106 3.41 1.01 7.26
C ALA A 106 3.17 1.95 6.07
N THR A 107 3.17 3.25 6.32
CA THR A 107 3.07 4.28 5.28
C THR A 107 4.47 4.54 4.70
N LEU A 108 4.56 4.60 3.38
CA LEU A 108 5.82 4.85 2.68
C LEU A 108 5.95 6.31 2.26
N ARG A 109 7.18 6.81 2.17
CA ARG A 109 7.46 8.09 1.53
C ARG A 109 7.07 7.99 0.04
N PRO A 110 6.38 9.00 -0.54
CA PRO A 110 6.01 8.98 -1.94
C PRO A 110 7.20 8.70 -2.86
N GLY A 111 7.02 7.76 -3.79
CA GLY A 111 8.05 7.38 -4.77
C GLY A 111 9.27 6.66 -4.20
N ALA A 112 9.31 6.35 -2.90
CA ALA A 112 10.47 5.70 -2.29
C ALA A 112 10.54 4.20 -2.53
N ALA A 113 9.42 3.58 -2.92
CA ALA A 113 9.33 2.17 -3.29
C ALA A 113 8.42 1.99 -4.50
N VAL A 114 8.78 1.06 -5.37
CA VAL A 114 8.03 0.69 -6.56
C VAL A 114 7.98 -0.83 -6.67
N LEU A 115 6.91 -1.36 -7.25
CA LEU A 115 6.75 -2.76 -7.60
C LEU A 115 6.37 -2.83 -9.07
N GLN A 116 7.23 -3.42 -9.93
CA GLN A 116 7.01 -3.46 -11.38
C GLN A 116 6.78 -2.05 -11.96
N GLY A 117 7.55 -1.08 -11.44
CA GLY A 117 7.43 0.34 -11.79
C GLY A 117 6.15 1.03 -11.30
N VAL A 118 5.28 0.38 -10.52
CA VAL A 118 4.11 1.00 -9.89
C VAL A 118 4.48 1.48 -8.48
N PRO A 119 4.26 2.74 -8.11
CA PRO A 119 4.59 3.21 -6.77
C PRO A 119 3.80 2.48 -5.69
N VAL A 120 4.46 2.16 -4.58
CA VAL A 120 3.84 1.58 -3.39
C VAL A 120 3.67 2.65 -2.33
N VAL A 121 2.46 2.80 -1.79
CA VAL A 121 2.12 3.83 -0.79
C VAL A 121 2.03 3.29 0.62
N ALA A 122 1.70 2.01 0.77
CA ALA A 122 1.65 1.37 2.07
C ALA A 122 1.93 -0.12 1.98
N LEU A 123 2.39 -0.67 3.11
CA LEU A 123 2.43 -2.09 3.40
C LEU A 123 1.36 -2.36 4.44
N ARG A 124 0.53 -3.38 4.26
CA ARG A 124 -0.44 -3.83 5.26
C ARG A 124 -0.07 -5.25 5.69
N HIS A 125 -0.20 -5.52 6.97
CA HIS A 125 0.03 -6.84 7.56
C HIS A 125 -1.13 -7.14 8.52
N SER A 126 -1.81 -8.27 8.34
CA SER A 126 -2.84 -8.74 9.26
C SER A 126 -2.48 -10.14 9.72
N ALA A 127 -2.37 -10.36 11.02
CA ALA A 127 -1.98 -11.64 11.59
C ALA A 127 -2.87 -12.02 12.77
N SER A 128 -3.20 -13.30 12.86
CA SER A 128 -3.81 -13.98 14.01
C SER A 128 -3.26 -15.41 14.10
N TRP A 129 -3.76 -16.24 15.01
CA TRP A 129 -3.41 -17.67 15.03
C TRP A 129 -3.91 -18.45 13.80
N ALA A 130 -4.90 -17.91 13.07
CA ALA A 130 -5.56 -18.60 11.95
C ALA A 130 -5.09 -18.11 10.57
N HIS A 131 -4.65 -16.85 10.48
CA HIS A 131 -4.37 -16.20 9.19
C HIS A 131 -3.14 -15.29 9.30
N ASP A 132 -2.36 -15.24 8.22
CA ASP A 132 -1.27 -14.28 8.02
C ASP A 132 -1.33 -13.67 6.61
N ASP A 133 -1.77 -12.42 6.53
CA ASP A 133 -1.97 -11.69 5.28
C ASP A 133 -0.95 -10.56 5.15
N GLN A 134 -0.25 -10.55 4.01
CA GLN A 134 0.76 -9.55 3.66
C GLN A 134 0.35 -8.81 2.39
N GLN A 135 0.34 -7.48 2.42
CA GLN A 135 -0.21 -6.69 1.31
C GLN A 135 0.67 -5.48 0.94
N TYR A 136 0.81 -5.26 -0.37
CA TYR A 136 1.21 -3.99 -0.95
C TYR A 136 -0.02 -3.18 -1.37
N VAL A 137 -0.03 -1.89 -1.03
CA VAL A 137 -1.00 -0.93 -1.55
C VAL A 137 -0.32 -0.10 -2.63
N LEU A 138 -0.77 -0.26 -3.87
CA LEU A 138 -0.22 0.34 -5.07
C LEU A 138 -0.95 1.66 -5.39
N ALA A 139 -0.18 2.68 -5.78
CA ALA A 139 -0.66 4.01 -6.12
C ALA A 139 -1.23 4.10 -7.55
N ALA A 140 -2.08 3.16 -7.91
CA ALA A 140 -2.78 3.15 -9.18
C ALA A 140 -4.10 2.37 -9.07
N ALA A 141 -5.09 2.79 -9.87
CA ALA A 141 -6.37 2.11 -9.94
C ALA A 141 -6.19 0.72 -10.57
N TYR A 142 -7.03 -0.23 -10.13
CA TYR A 142 -6.95 -1.62 -10.60
C TYR A 142 -7.06 -1.72 -12.12
N SER A 143 -7.98 -0.96 -12.73
CA SER A 143 -8.19 -0.91 -14.18
C SER A 143 -6.91 -0.59 -14.97
N ASP A 144 -6.02 0.21 -14.39
CA ASP A 144 -4.85 0.76 -15.09
C ASP A 144 -3.65 -0.19 -15.02
N ILE A 145 -3.65 -1.10 -14.05
CA ILE A 145 -2.50 -1.98 -13.78
C ILE A 145 -2.84 -3.47 -13.79
N ALA A 146 -4.11 -3.85 -13.86
CA ALA A 146 -4.57 -5.25 -13.75
C ALA A 146 -3.85 -6.19 -14.71
N THR A 147 -3.69 -5.82 -15.99
CA THR A 147 -3.01 -6.68 -16.97
C THR A 147 -1.53 -6.89 -16.63
N ARG A 148 -0.80 -5.81 -16.33
CA ARG A 148 0.63 -5.86 -16.00
C ARG A 148 0.87 -6.61 -14.69
N MET A 149 0.14 -6.25 -13.64
CA MET A 149 0.29 -6.88 -12.33
C MET A 149 -0.21 -8.31 -12.32
N GLY A 150 -1.25 -8.64 -13.10
CA GLY A 150 -1.69 -10.02 -13.31
C GLY A 150 -0.63 -10.90 -13.96
N ALA A 151 0.09 -10.37 -14.96
CA ALA A 151 1.24 -11.07 -15.55
C ALA A 151 2.37 -11.29 -14.54
N TYR A 152 2.68 -10.28 -13.72
CA TYR A 152 3.67 -10.38 -12.64
C TYR A 152 3.30 -11.47 -11.62
N ILE A 153 2.06 -11.48 -11.14
CA ILE A 153 1.57 -12.48 -10.17
C ILE A 153 1.61 -13.88 -10.75
N LYS A 154 1.24 -14.03 -12.04
CA LYS A 154 1.36 -15.30 -12.75
C LYS A 154 2.79 -15.81 -12.81
N ALA A 155 3.73 -14.96 -13.20
CA ALA A 155 5.15 -15.32 -13.24
C ALA A 155 5.67 -15.72 -11.85
N ARG A 156 5.25 -15.00 -10.80
CA ARG A 156 5.61 -15.30 -9.42
C ARG A 156 5.08 -16.66 -8.95
N CYS A 157 3.80 -16.94 -9.18
CA CYS A 157 3.22 -18.23 -8.83
C CYS A 157 3.95 -19.38 -9.53
N LEU A 158 4.22 -19.25 -10.83
CA LEU A 158 4.95 -20.28 -11.58
C LEU A 158 6.36 -20.51 -11.03
N SER A 159 7.06 -19.44 -10.64
CA SER A 159 8.35 -19.51 -9.99
C SER A 159 8.28 -20.24 -8.64
N GLN A 160 7.26 -19.98 -7.81
CA GLN A 160 7.05 -20.66 -6.53
C GLN A 160 6.73 -22.15 -6.74
N ALA A 161 5.84 -22.47 -7.67
CA ALA A 161 5.45 -23.84 -7.99
C ALA A 161 6.65 -24.69 -8.46
N THR A 162 7.51 -24.10 -9.30
CA THR A 162 8.72 -24.78 -9.80
C THR A 162 9.74 -25.04 -8.68
N ALA A 163 9.92 -24.07 -7.76
CA ALA A 163 10.82 -24.23 -6.63
C ALA A 163 10.30 -25.24 -5.58
N GLY A 164 8.97 -25.33 -5.40
CA GLY A 164 8.32 -26.19 -4.42
C GLY A 164 7.96 -27.60 -4.90
N GLY A 165 8.26 -27.97 -6.15
CA GLY A 165 7.84 -29.25 -6.73
C GLY A 165 6.32 -29.40 -6.89
N GLY A 166 5.60 -28.27 -6.99
CA GLY A 166 4.15 -28.20 -7.04
C GLY A 166 3.54 -28.73 -8.35
N VAL A 167 2.25 -29.08 -8.27
CA VAL A 167 1.49 -29.72 -9.36
C VAL A 167 1.01 -28.69 -10.40
N GLU A 168 1.07 -29.09 -11.67
CA GLU A 168 0.49 -28.38 -12.81
C GLU A 168 -0.98 -27.96 -12.54
N GLY A 169 -1.31 -26.68 -12.74
CA GLY A 169 -2.68 -26.15 -12.63
C GLY A 169 -2.93 -25.16 -11.49
N GLN A 170 -2.01 -25.03 -10.51
CA GLN A 170 -2.19 -24.13 -9.36
C GLN A 170 -2.18 -22.64 -9.77
N CYS A 171 -1.36 -22.24 -10.74
CA CYS A 171 -1.22 -20.85 -11.19
C CYS A 171 -2.24 -20.38 -12.23
N THR A 172 -3.49 -20.83 -12.11
CA THR A 172 -4.59 -20.37 -12.94
C THR A 172 -5.27 -19.19 -12.26
N ALA A 173 -5.38 -18.09 -13.00
CA ALA A 173 -6.13 -16.93 -12.57
C ALA A 173 -7.63 -17.25 -12.49
N VAL A 174 -8.24 -16.96 -11.35
CA VAL A 174 -9.68 -16.99 -11.13
C VAL A 174 -10.13 -15.56 -10.84
N HIS A 175 -11.12 -15.08 -11.57
CA HIS A 175 -11.74 -13.79 -11.27
C HIS A 175 -12.72 -13.94 -10.11
N GLU A 176 -12.76 -12.97 -9.21
CA GLU A 176 -13.78 -12.93 -8.15
C GLU A 176 -15.19 -12.85 -8.74
N GLU A 177 -16.14 -13.42 -8.02
CA GLU A 177 -17.55 -13.15 -8.26
C GLU A 177 -17.80 -11.64 -8.12
N GLY A 178 -18.32 -11.02 -9.18
CA GLY A 178 -18.44 -9.55 -9.29
C GLY A 178 -17.32 -8.88 -10.12
N GLY A 179 -16.30 -9.63 -10.55
CA GLY A 179 -15.32 -9.22 -11.57
C GLY A 179 -14.28 -8.20 -11.09
N GLN A 180 -14.28 -7.82 -9.82
CA GLN A 180 -13.38 -6.81 -9.27
C GLN A 180 -12.18 -7.42 -8.56
N GLY A 181 -11.47 -8.31 -9.25
CA GLY A 181 -10.25 -8.90 -8.71
C GLY A 181 -9.70 -10.05 -9.55
N LEU A 182 -8.46 -10.37 -9.25
CA LEU A 182 -7.72 -11.53 -9.76
C LEU A 182 -7.20 -12.30 -8.55
N PHE A 183 -7.62 -13.55 -8.41
CA PHE A 183 -7.06 -14.48 -7.47
C PHE A 183 -6.23 -15.51 -8.21
N MET A 184 -5.06 -15.84 -7.66
CA MET A 184 -4.22 -16.93 -8.14
C MET A 184 -3.87 -17.83 -6.98
N ARG A 185 -4.33 -19.07 -7.06
CA ARG A 185 -4.08 -20.06 -6.02
C ARG A 185 -2.61 -20.48 -6.04
N THR A 186 -1.96 -20.51 -4.89
CA THR A 186 -0.57 -20.99 -4.77
C THR A 186 -0.49 -22.29 -3.97
N SER A 187 -1.50 -22.59 -3.15
CA SER A 187 -1.66 -23.84 -2.39
C SER A 187 -3.15 -24.13 -2.11
N GLU A 188 -3.46 -25.14 -1.30
CA GLU A 188 -4.83 -25.38 -0.84
C GLU A 188 -5.34 -24.29 0.11
N LEU A 189 -4.44 -23.68 0.89
CA LEU A 189 -4.74 -22.72 1.95
C LEU A 189 -4.29 -21.29 1.65
N GLY A 190 -3.71 -21.06 0.47
CA GLY A 190 -3.08 -19.77 0.15
C GLY A 190 -3.12 -19.38 -1.31
N GLY A 191 -2.84 -18.11 -1.55
CA GLY A 191 -2.79 -17.54 -2.89
C GLY A 191 -2.42 -16.07 -2.94
N LEU A 192 -2.29 -15.59 -4.17
CA LEU A 192 -1.98 -14.23 -4.52
C LEU A 192 -3.26 -13.53 -5.01
N TRP A 193 -3.50 -12.34 -4.48
CA TRP A 193 -4.69 -11.55 -4.71
C TRP A 193 -4.32 -10.21 -5.30
N LEU A 194 -4.98 -9.78 -6.37
CA LEU A 194 -4.90 -8.43 -6.91
C LEU A 194 -6.31 -7.87 -7.09
N ARG A 195 -6.64 -6.81 -6.37
CA ARG A 195 -8.00 -6.24 -6.38
C ARG A 195 -7.98 -4.73 -6.09
N PRO A 196 -9.06 -3.99 -6.40
CA PRO A 196 -9.21 -2.62 -5.94
C PRO A 196 -9.04 -2.52 -4.41
N ASP A 197 -8.46 -1.42 -3.91
CA ASP A 197 -8.46 -1.14 -2.48
C ASP A 197 -9.90 -0.76 -2.06
N PRO A 198 -10.53 -1.47 -1.10
CA PRO A 198 -11.89 -1.13 -0.65
C PRO A 198 -11.98 0.27 -0.03
N ASP A 199 -10.86 0.81 0.46
CA ASP A 199 -10.82 2.12 1.11
C ASP A 199 -10.58 3.27 0.10
N ASP A 200 -10.06 2.99 -1.10
CA ASP A 200 -9.65 4.00 -2.08
C ASP A 200 -9.66 3.45 -3.51
N ALA A 201 -10.62 3.90 -4.33
CA ALA A 201 -10.79 3.45 -5.71
C ALA A 201 -9.60 3.78 -6.64
N HIS A 202 -8.71 4.69 -6.23
CA HIS A 202 -7.48 5.02 -6.97
C HIS A 202 -6.29 4.13 -6.61
N ARG A 203 -6.52 3.09 -5.79
CA ARG A 203 -5.49 2.16 -5.34
C ARG A 203 -5.85 0.72 -5.68
N THR A 204 -4.79 -0.09 -5.69
CA THR A 204 -4.88 -1.53 -5.89
C THR A 204 -4.14 -2.21 -4.75
N VAL A 205 -4.73 -3.28 -4.22
CA VAL A 205 -4.11 -4.14 -3.24
C VAL A 205 -3.57 -5.37 -3.96
N LEU A 206 -2.27 -5.63 -3.78
CA LEU A 206 -1.66 -6.93 -4.04
C LEU A 206 -1.42 -7.61 -2.70
N ALA A 207 -2.05 -8.75 -2.45
CA ALA A 207 -1.91 -9.50 -1.20
C ALA A 207 -1.40 -10.92 -1.44
N GLU A 208 -0.55 -11.40 -0.52
CA GLU A 208 -0.38 -12.83 -0.25
C GLU A 208 -1.27 -13.17 0.94
N ALA A 209 -2.15 -14.14 0.76
CA ALA A 209 -2.99 -14.67 1.82
C ALA A 209 -2.56 -16.10 2.13
N TRP A 210 -2.38 -16.38 3.41
CA TRP A 210 -2.11 -17.72 3.93
C TRP A 210 -3.05 -18.00 5.10
N SER A 211 -3.70 -19.15 5.07
CA SER A 211 -4.31 -19.75 6.24
C SER A 211 -3.42 -20.88 6.73
N GLU A 212 -3.23 -20.99 8.04
CA GLU A 212 -2.71 -22.20 8.69
C GLU A 212 -3.85 -23.12 9.12
#